data_AF-A0A355QJJ4-F1
#
_entry.id   AF-A0A355QJJ4-F1
#
_cell.length_a   1.000
_cell.length_b   1.000
_cell.length_c   1.000
_cell.angle_alpha   90.00
_cell.angle_beta   90.00
_cell.angle_gamma   90.00
#
_symmetry.space_group_name_H-M   'P 1'
#
loop_
_entity.id
_entity.type
_entity.pdbx_description
1 polymer ?
#
loop_
_entity_poly.entity_id
_entity_poly.type
_entity_poly.pdbx_seq_one_letter_code
_entity_poly.pdbx_strand_id
1 'polypeptide(L)'
;HCMRSIGAAERAIELMVRRGLSRQAFGKPILNLGKNMEVVSRARIDIESMRLMVLRAARAMDTMGNAEARVWISAVKAMVPEKVCRIIDEA
;
A
#
# COMPACT_ATOMS: atom_id res chain seq x y z
N HIS A 1 -6.72 12.48 0.88
CA HIS A 1 -5.34 12.00 1.16
C HIS A 1 -5.19 10.53 0.77
N CYS A 2 -6.14 9.63 1.06
CA CYS A 2 -6.05 8.20 0.70
C CYS A 2 -5.53 7.91 -0.72
N MET A 3 -6.11 8.55 -1.75
CA MET A 3 -5.66 8.39 -3.14
C MET A 3 -4.16 8.72 -3.34
N ARG A 4 -3.68 9.82 -2.74
CA ARG A 4 -2.26 10.21 -2.81
C ARG A 4 -1.36 9.32 -1.95
N SER A 5 -1.84 8.88 -0.79
CA SER A 5 -1.10 7.99 0.11
C SER A 5 -0.81 6.63 -0.52
N ILE A 6 -1.69 6.11 -1.37
CA ILE A 6 -1.43 4.89 -2.15
C ILE A 6 -0.22 5.10 -3.08
N GLY A 7 -0.11 6.27 -3.72
CA GLY A 7 1.08 6.62 -4.53
C GLY A 7 2.37 6.66 -3.72
N ALA A 8 2.32 7.09 -2.46
CA ALA A 8 3.47 7.05 -1.56
C ALA A 8 3.88 5.59 -1.23
N ALA A 9 2.92 4.70 -1.00
CA ALA A 9 3.21 3.27 -0.79
C ALA A 9 3.81 2.59 -2.05
N GLU A 10 3.33 2.93 -3.24
CA GLU A 10 3.94 2.44 -4.50
C GLU A 10 5.42 2.85 -4.60
N ARG A 11 5.71 4.11 -4.26
CA ARG A 11 7.09 4.60 -4.23
C ARG A 11 7.94 3.90 -3.17
N ALA A 12 7.37 3.61 -2.01
CA ALA A 12 8.06 2.87 -0.96
C ALA A 12 8.45 1.46 -1.41
N ILE A 13 7.54 0.70 -2.05
CA ILE A 13 7.87 -0.62 -2.60
C ILE A 13 8.95 -0.53 -3.69
N GLU A 14 8.85 0.45 -4.60
CA GLU A 14 9.87 0.66 -5.63
C GLU A 14 11.27 0.83 -5.01
N LEU A 15 11.37 1.65 -3.96
CA LEU A 15 12.63 1.88 -3.24
C LEU A 15 13.11 0.63 -2.51
N MET A 16 12.22 -0.06 -1.80
CA MET A 16 12.51 -1.31 -1.08
C MET A 16 13.10 -2.38 -2.01
N VAL A 17 12.46 -2.62 -3.17
CA VAL A 17 12.91 -3.63 -4.14
C VAL A 17 14.24 -3.24 -4.77
N ARG A 18 14.38 -1.98 -5.21
CA ARG A 18 15.65 -1.49 -5.78
C ARG A 18 16.80 -1.62 -4.79
N ARG A 19 16.56 -1.24 -3.53
CA ARG A 19 17.55 -1.37 -2.46
C ARG A 19 17.89 -2.83 -2.19
N GLY A 20 16.87 -3.68 -2.03
CA GLY A 20 17.01 -5.09 -1.73
C GLY A 20 17.76 -5.89 -2.81
N LEU A 21 17.63 -5.51 -4.08
CA LEU A 21 18.38 -6.12 -5.19
C LEU A 21 19.80 -5.57 -5.34
N SER A 22 20.00 -4.27 -5.09
CA SER A 22 21.31 -3.61 -5.25
C SER A 22 22.33 -3.96 -4.17
N ARG A 23 21.89 -4.47 -3.02
CA ARG A 23 22.74 -4.77 -1.86
C ARG A 23 22.79 -6.27 -1.62
N GLN A 24 23.95 -6.77 -1.23
CA GLN A 24 24.15 -8.16 -0.86
C GLN A 24 24.52 -8.26 0.62
N ALA A 25 24.03 -9.32 1.27
CA ALA A 25 24.46 -9.75 2.60
C ALA A 25 24.37 -11.29 2.63
N PHE A 26 25.26 -11.93 3.38
CA PHE A 26 25.31 -13.40 3.46
C PHE A 26 25.36 -14.09 2.07
N GLY A 27 26.12 -13.52 1.14
CA GLY A 27 26.39 -14.11 -0.19
C GLY A 27 25.26 -14.04 -1.22
N LYS A 28 24.18 -13.29 -0.94
CA LYS A 28 23.07 -13.09 -1.91
C LYS A 28 22.42 -11.71 -1.76
N PRO A 29 21.61 -11.25 -2.74
CA PRO A 29 20.83 -10.03 -2.60
C PRO A 29 19.98 -10.03 -1.34
N ILE A 30 19.88 -8.88 -0.66
CA ILE A 30 19.10 -8.74 0.57
C ILE A 30 17.65 -9.14 0.35
N LEU A 31 17.08 -8.86 -0.82
CA LEU A 31 15.70 -9.24 -1.16
C LEU A 31 15.45 -10.76 -1.06
N ASN A 32 16.49 -11.58 -1.26
CA ASN A 32 16.42 -13.04 -1.23
C ASN A 32 16.75 -13.63 0.16
N LEU A 33 16.80 -12.78 1.19
CA LEU A 33 17.04 -13.18 2.58
C LEU A 33 15.72 -13.25 3.34
N GLY A 34 15.51 -14.39 4.02
CA GLY A 34 14.40 -14.59 4.95
C GLY A 34 13.05 -14.18 4.38
N LYS A 35 12.32 -13.35 5.13
CA LYS A 35 10.96 -12.90 4.82
C LYS A 35 10.88 -11.70 3.86
N ASN A 36 12.00 -11.19 3.34
CA ASN A 36 12.00 -9.92 2.61
C ASN A 36 11.13 -9.97 1.34
N MET A 37 11.17 -11.08 0.61
CA MET A 37 10.30 -11.28 -0.56
C MET A 37 8.82 -11.35 -0.17
N GLU A 38 8.51 -11.93 0.99
CA GLU A 38 7.14 -12.00 1.51
C GLU A 38 6.62 -10.62 1.94
N VAL A 39 7.48 -9.79 2.53
CA VAL A 39 7.14 -8.39 2.86
C VAL A 39 6.73 -7.63 1.60
N VAL A 40 7.52 -7.75 0.52
CA VAL A 40 7.21 -7.10 -0.77
C VAL A 40 5.90 -7.62 -1.35
N SER A 41 5.67 -8.93 -1.31
CA SER A 41 4.45 -9.53 -1.87
C SER A 41 3.20 -9.10 -1.09
N ARG A 42 3.27 -9.08 0.25
CA ARG A 42 2.19 -8.57 1.11
C ARG A 42 1.91 -7.10 0.86
N ALA A 43 2.95 -6.26 0.80
CA ALA A 43 2.82 -4.84 0.51
C ALA A 43 2.12 -4.60 -0.84
N ARG A 44 2.46 -5.38 -1.88
CA ARG A 44 1.79 -5.31 -3.18
C ARG A 44 0.30 -5.66 -3.09
N ILE A 45 -0.06 -6.73 -2.39
CA ILE A 45 -1.46 -7.14 -2.18
C ILE A 45 -2.24 -6.04 -1.43
N ASP A 46 -1.62 -5.45 -0.41
CA ASP A 46 -2.23 -4.37 0.37
C ASP A 46 -2.49 -3.12 -0.46
N ILE A 47 -1.55 -2.74 -1.33
CA ILE A 47 -1.73 -1.62 -2.26
C ILE A 47 -2.93 -1.84 -3.19
N GLU A 48 -3.03 -3.03 -3.80
CA GLU A 48 -4.17 -3.34 -4.67
C GLU A 48 -5.50 -3.32 -3.88
N SER A 49 -5.51 -3.87 -2.67
CA SER A 49 -6.68 -3.88 -1.80
C SER A 49 -7.12 -2.46 -1.41
N MET A 50 -6.17 -1.60 -1.04
CA MET A 50 -6.43 -0.18 -0.75
C MET A 50 -6.97 0.56 -1.97
N ARG A 51 -6.40 0.32 -3.16
CA ARG A 51 -6.84 0.94 -4.41
C ARG A 51 -8.29 0.60 -4.73
N LEU A 52 -8.66 -0.68 -4.65
CA LEU A 52 -10.03 -1.12 -4.89
C LEU A 52 -11.01 -0.55 -3.87
N MET A 53 -10.63 -0.48 -2.58
CA MET A 53 -11.46 0.14 -1.55
C MET A 53 -11.67 1.65 -1.78
N VAL A 54 -10.64 2.37 -2.22
CA VAL A 54 -10.74 3.79 -2.57
C VAL A 54 -11.62 4.00 -3.80
N LEU A 55 -11.50 3.15 -4.83
CA LEU A 55 -12.37 3.21 -6.01
C LEU A 55 -13.83 2.89 -5.66
N ARG A 56 -14.08 1.94 -4.74
CA ARG A 56 -15.42 1.68 -4.23
C ARG A 56 -16.01 2.91 -3.51
N ALA A 57 -15.23 3.57 -2.68
CA ALA A 57 -15.66 4.79 -2.00
C ALA A 57 -15.94 5.93 -3.00
N ALA A 58 -15.07 6.12 -4.00
CA ALA A 58 -15.27 7.10 -5.06
C ALA A 58 -16.55 6.81 -5.86
N ARG A 59 -16.76 5.56 -6.28
CA ARG A 59 -17.97 5.16 -7.00
C ARG A 59 -19.23 5.41 -6.17
N ALA A 60 -19.21 5.09 -4.87
CA ALA A 60 -20.34 5.35 -3.99
C ALA A 60 -20.65 6.85 -3.88
N MET A 61 -19.63 7.71 -3.79
CA MET A 61 -19.79 9.16 -3.81
C MET A 61 -20.46 9.62 -5.11
N ASP A 62 -19.99 9.12 -6.25
CA ASP A 62 -20.51 9.51 -7.58
C ASP A 62 -21.96 9.08 -7.79
N THR A 63 -22.38 7.93 -7.24
CA THR A 63 -23.73 7.37 -7.49
C THR A 63 -24.76 7.65 -6.41
N MET A 64 -24.34 7.80 -5.16
CA MET A 64 -25.23 7.91 -3.99
C MET A 64 -25.14 9.28 -3.31
N GLY A 65 -24.14 10.08 -3.66
CA GLY A 65 -23.81 11.33 -2.95
C GLY A 65 -23.02 11.08 -1.66
N ASN A 66 -22.40 12.14 -1.15
CA ASN A 66 -21.40 12.05 -0.06
C ASN A 66 -22.00 11.59 1.28
N ALA A 67 -23.24 11.97 1.57
CA ALA A 67 -23.89 11.61 2.84
C ALA A 67 -24.09 10.10 2.96
N GLU A 68 -24.61 9.46 1.90
CA GLU A 68 -24.85 8.02 1.84
C GLU A 68 -23.53 7.24 1.67
N ALA A 69 -22.55 7.80 0.96
CA ALA A 69 -21.24 7.18 0.79
C ALA A 69 -20.36 7.18 2.06
N ARG A 70 -20.79 7.82 3.16
CA ARG A 70 -19.97 8.08 4.35
C ARG A 70 -19.31 6.83 4.94
N VAL A 71 -19.98 5.68 4.89
CA VAL A 71 -19.44 4.43 5.45
C VAL A 71 -18.17 4.00 4.71
N TRP A 72 -18.15 4.14 3.38
CA TRP A 72 -17.00 3.80 2.55
C TRP A 72 -15.89 4.82 2.69
N ILE A 73 -16.24 6.11 2.75
CA ILE A 73 -15.28 7.21 2.98
C ILE A 73 -14.55 7.02 4.31
N SER A 74 -15.28 6.71 5.39
CA SER A 74 -14.70 6.46 6.70
C SER A 74 -13.85 5.18 6.73
N ALA A 75 -14.30 4.12 6.08
CA ALA A 75 -13.53 2.86 6.00
C ALA A 75 -12.15 3.09 5.34
N VAL A 76 -12.12 3.77 4.19
CA VAL A 76 -10.84 4.06 3.52
C VAL A 76 -9.98 5.06 4.29
N LYS A 77 -10.62 5.97 5.06
CA LYS A 77 -9.93 6.95 5.90
C LYS A 77 -9.14 6.30 7.03
N ALA A 78 -9.63 5.19 7.57
CA ALA A 78 -8.96 4.41 8.60
C ALA A 78 -7.91 3.46 8.00
N MET A 79 -8.31 2.66 7.02
CA MET A 79 -7.47 1.58 6.47
C MET A 79 -6.22 2.09 5.74
N VAL A 80 -6.35 3.13 4.91
CA VAL A 80 -5.25 3.52 4.01
C VAL A 80 -4.04 4.08 4.76
N PRO A 81 -4.19 5.04 5.70
CA PRO A 81 -3.03 5.56 6.43
C PRO A 81 -2.26 4.48 7.20
N GLU A 82 -2.96 3.56 7.87
CA GLU A 82 -2.33 2.49 8.66
C GLU A 82 -1.48 1.57 7.78
N LYS A 83 -2.05 1.06 6.68
CA LYS A 83 -1.33 0.18 5.76
C LYS A 83 -0.19 0.89 5.05
N VAL A 84 -0.38 2.15 4.63
CA VAL A 84 0.68 2.94 3.98
C VAL A 84 1.84 3.17 4.93
N CYS A 85 1.58 3.55 6.18
CA CYS A 85 2.65 3.73 7.18
C CYS A 85 3.40 2.42 7.44
N ARG A 86 2.69 1.29 7.54
CA ARG A 86 3.35 -0.02 7.70
C ARG A 86 4.24 -0.38 6.51
N ILE A 87 3.77 -0.17 5.27
CA ILE A 87 4.57 -0.43 4.06
C ILE A 87 5.81 0.46 4.01
N ILE A 88 5.69 1.72 4.44
CA ILE A 88 6.82 2.66 4.49
C ILE A 88 7.82 2.26 5.57
N ASP A 89 7.36 1.79 6.73
CA ASP A 89 8.23 1.31 7.82
C ASP A 89 8.99 0.03 7.43
N GLU A 90 8.35 -0.84 6.64
CA GLU A 90 8.97 -2.06 6.12
C GLU A 90 10.01 -1.79 5.00
N ALA A 91 10.00 -0.61 4.36
CA ALA A 91 10.74 -0.28 3.13
C ALA A 91 12.16 0.26 3.35
#